data_AF-A0A4Q9PM56-F1
#
_entry.id   AF-A0A4Q9PM56-F1
#
_cell.length_a   1.000
_cell.length_b   1.000
_cell.length_c   1.000
_cell.angle_alpha   90.00
_cell.angle_beta   90.00
_cell.angle_gamma   90.00
#
_symmetry.space_group_name_H-M   'P 1'
#
loop_
_entity.id
_entity.type
_entity.pdbx_description
1 polymer ?
#
loop_
_entity_poly.entity_id
_entity_poly.type
_entity_poly.pdbx_seq_one_letter_code
_entity_poly.pdbx_strand_id
1 'polypeptide(L)'
;MSPGTMSLNLSSANTANLYSVPKLAADGSNWITYKERILTVLGTRGLMRHLLGTARRPPAPPVWPRPPRPATPLASASTAYLKKVEEAETKADEYDQREFAARQQIYSTISDTMLLKVKYLPDAASVWAAIVNEY
;
A
#
# COMPACT_ATOMS: atom_id res chain seq x y z
N MET A 1 -49.07 4.05 28.10
CA MET A 1 -47.89 3.16 28.20
C MET A 1 -47.09 3.35 26.92
N SER A 2 -45.94 4.03 26.98
CA SER A 2 -45.15 4.37 25.79
C SER A 2 -44.06 3.30 25.57
N PRO A 3 -43.81 2.83 24.34
CA PRO A 3 -42.70 1.92 24.08
C PRO A 3 -41.39 2.72 24.05
N GLY A 4 -40.45 2.32 24.92
CA GLY A 4 -39.12 2.92 24.99
C GLY A 4 -38.33 2.65 23.71
N THR A 5 -38.00 3.71 22.99
CA THR A 5 -36.96 3.70 21.95
C THR A 5 -35.61 3.45 22.62
N MET A 6 -35.08 2.23 22.47
CA MET A 6 -33.69 1.91 22.82
C MET A 6 -32.77 2.59 21.80
N SER A 7 -32.41 3.85 22.06
CA SER A 7 -31.32 4.50 21.34
C SER A 7 -30.04 3.72 21.61
N LEU A 8 -29.53 3.06 20.57
CA LEU A 8 -28.13 2.62 20.53
C LEU A 8 -27.28 3.89 20.51
N ASN A 9 -26.93 4.36 21.69
CA ASN A 9 -25.89 5.36 21.88
C ASN A 9 -24.58 4.68 21.46
N LEU A 10 -24.28 4.75 20.16
CA LEU A 10 -22.95 4.52 19.63
C LEU A 10 -22.13 5.74 20.09
N SER A 11 -21.77 5.74 21.38
CA SER A 11 -20.74 6.61 21.91
C SER A 11 -19.57 6.52 20.94
N SER A 12 -19.05 7.67 20.53
CA SER A 12 -17.89 7.83 19.65
C SER A 12 -16.73 7.00 20.17
N ALA A 13 -16.74 5.72 19.86
CA ALA A 13 -15.65 4.81 20.13
C ALA A 13 -14.57 5.24 19.16
N ASN A 14 -13.52 5.83 19.71
CA ASN A 14 -12.26 6.15 19.05
C ASN A 14 -12.02 5.25 17.83
N THR A 15 -12.30 5.77 16.64
CA THR A 15 -11.96 5.10 15.37
C THR A 15 -10.47 4.79 15.26
N ALA A 16 -9.65 5.42 16.11
CA ALA A 16 -8.24 5.14 16.31
C ALA A 16 -7.91 3.68 16.70
N ASN A 17 -8.83 2.94 17.34
CA ASN A 17 -8.53 1.59 17.84
C ASN A 17 -8.97 0.44 16.91
N LEU A 18 -9.85 0.68 15.93
CA LEU A 18 -10.40 -0.39 15.08
C LEU A 18 -9.38 -0.96 14.08
N TYR A 19 -8.32 -0.20 13.77
CA TYR A 19 -7.26 -0.59 12.84
C TYR A 19 -5.87 -0.64 13.49
N SER A 20 -5.81 -0.66 14.82
CA SER A 20 -4.55 -0.72 15.54
C SER A 20 -4.00 -2.15 15.51
N VAL A 21 -2.89 -2.33 14.79
CA VAL A 21 -2.14 -3.58 14.78
C VAL A 21 -1.10 -3.51 15.91
N PRO A 22 -1.12 -4.46 16.87
CA PRO A 22 -0.11 -4.49 17.92
C PRO A 22 1.26 -4.75 17.30
N LYS A 23 2.33 -4.27 17.95
CA LYS A 23 3.68 -4.62 17.50
C LYS A 23 3.90 -6.12 17.56
N LEU A 24 4.55 -6.69 16.55
CA LEU A 24 4.97 -8.08 16.52
C LEU A 24 6.02 -8.31 17.61
N ALA A 25 5.76 -9.25 18.50
CA ALA A 25 6.68 -9.61 19.56
C ALA A 25 7.91 -10.30 18.96
N ALA A 26 9.10 -10.03 19.51
CA ALA A 26 10.34 -10.59 18.99
C ALA A 26 10.39 -12.13 19.05
N ASP A 27 9.71 -12.71 20.04
CA ASP A 27 9.55 -14.15 20.24
C ASP A 27 8.40 -14.77 19.43
N GLY A 28 7.65 -13.98 18.67
CA GLY A 28 6.52 -14.45 17.87
C GLY A 28 5.28 -14.86 18.68
N SER A 29 5.26 -14.61 19.99
CA SER A 29 4.17 -15.05 20.88
C SER A 29 2.78 -14.55 20.47
N ASN A 30 2.72 -13.40 19.79
CA ASN A 30 1.48 -12.82 19.26
C ASN A 30 1.29 -12.98 17.74
N TRP A 31 2.06 -13.85 17.08
CA TRP A 31 2.09 -13.99 15.62
C TRP A 31 0.72 -14.21 14.97
N ILE A 32 -0.07 -15.17 15.47
CA ILE A 32 -1.39 -15.49 14.90
C ILE A 32 -2.32 -14.26 14.92
N THR A 33 -2.35 -13.54 16.04
CA THR A 33 -3.16 -12.32 16.20
C THR A 33 -2.63 -11.18 15.34
N TYR A 34 -1.31 -11.01 15.27
CA TYR A 34 -0.66 -10.01 14.42
C TYR A 34 -1.00 -10.24 12.94
N LYS A 35 -0.89 -11.49 12.49
CA LYS A 35 -1.15 -11.90 11.11
C LYS A 35 -2.57 -11.55 10.69
N GLU A 36 -3.56 -11.94 11.49
CA GLU A 36 -4.97 -11.66 11.21
C GLU A 36 -5.28 -10.15 11.15
N ARG A 37 -4.65 -9.37 12.03
CA ARG A 37 -4.83 -7.92 12.04
C ARG A 37 -4.20 -7.22 10.83
N ILE A 38 -3.01 -7.65 10.38
CA ILE A 38 -2.40 -7.12 9.17
C ILE A 38 -3.28 -7.42 7.95
N LEU A 39 -3.76 -8.67 7.82
CA LEU A 39 -4.66 -9.07 6.72
C LEU A 39 -5.94 -8.22 6.73
N THR A 40 -6.54 -8.02 7.89
CA THR A 40 -7.74 -7.19 8.03
C THR A 40 -7.48 -5.74 7.63
N VAL A 41 -6.43 -5.10 8.15
CA VAL A 41 -6.14 -3.68 7.88
C VAL A 41 -5.75 -3.43 6.43
N LEU A 42 -4.98 -4.33 5.80
CA LEU A 42 -4.66 -4.20 4.38
C LEU A 42 -5.85 -4.56 3.49
N GLY A 43 -6.71 -5.48 3.93
CA GLY A 43 -8.01 -5.78 3.35
C GLY A 43 -8.91 -4.56 3.25
N THR A 44 -9.14 -3.86 4.36
CA THR A 44 -10.03 -2.69 4.40
C THR A 44 -9.50 -1.51 3.59
N ARG A 45 -8.18 -1.45 3.36
CA ARG A 45 -7.53 -0.44 2.52
C ARG A 45 -7.40 -0.85 1.05
N GLY A 46 -7.85 -2.04 0.67
CA GLY A 46 -7.75 -2.55 -0.71
C GLY A 46 -6.30 -2.84 -1.15
N LEU A 47 -5.38 -3.05 -0.21
CA LEU A 47 -3.95 -3.28 -0.45
C LEU A 47 -3.59 -4.78 -0.51
N MET A 48 -4.56 -5.68 -0.36
CA MET A 48 -4.34 -7.13 -0.37
C MET A 48 -3.63 -7.64 -1.62
N ARG A 49 -3.86 -7.02 -2.78
CA ARG A 49 -3.16 -7.41 -4.01
C ARG A 49 -1.66 -7.17 -3.93
N HIS A 50 -1.23 -6.08 -3.29
CA HIS A 50 0.19 -5.79 -3.06
C HIS A 50 0.78 -6.74 -2.02
N LEU A 51 0.04 -7.02 -0.94
CA LEU A 51 0.46 -7.97 0.09
C LEU A 51 0.65 -9.40 -0.45
N LEU A 52 -0.19 -9.83 -1.40
CA LEU A 52 -0.14 -11.15 -2.01
C LEU A 52 0.72 -11.20 -3.29
N GLY A 53 1.30 -10.08 -3.72
CA GLY A 53 2.10 -10.02 -4.96
C GLY A 53 1.29 -10.21 -6.24
N THR A 54 -0.03 -10.02 -6.18
CA THR A 54 -0.95 -10.14 -7.33
C THR A 54 -1.30 -8.78 -7.94
N ALA A 55 -0.82 -7.69 -7.35
CA ALA A 55 -0.93 -6.36 -7.92
C ALA A 55 -0.12 -6.30 -9.22
N ARG A 56 -0.76 -5.86 -10.30
CA ARG A 56 -0.10 -5.75 -11.60
C ARG A 56 0.50 -4.37 -11.73
N ARG A 57 1.82 -4.31 -11.89
CA ARG A 57 2.51 -3.05 -12.19
C ARG A 57 2.03 -2.54 -13.56
N PRO A 58 1.64 -1.27 -13.67
CA PRO A 58 1.32 -0.66 -14.95
C PRO A 58 2.50 -0.74 -15.93
N PRO A 59 2.25 -0.77 -17.24
CA PRO A 59 3.30 -0.64 -18.24
C PRO A 59 4.09 0.65 -18.03
N ALA A 60 5.38 0.63 -18.38
CA ALA A 60 6.21 1.83 -18.33
C ALA A 60 5.58 2.95 -19.18
N PRO A 61 5.56 4.20 -18.67
CA PRO A 61 5.01 5.32 -19.42
C PRO A 61 5.79 5.55 -20.72
N PRO A 62 5.12 5.99 -21.79
CA PRO A 62 5.80 6.40 -23.02
C PRO A 62 6.77 7.55 -22.73
N VAL A 63 7.86 7.63 -23.50
CA VAL A 63 8.89 8.66 -23.29
C VAL A 63 8.29 10.05 -23.51
N TRP A 64 8.53 10.97 -22.56
CA TRP A 64 8.15 12.36 -22.70
C TRP A 64 8.82 12.95 -23.96
N PRO A 65 8.07 13.67 -24.80
CA PRO A 65 8.64 14.20 -26.03
C PRO A 65 9.69 15.25 -25.68
N ARG A 66 10.93 15.00 -26.11
CA ARG A 66 12.02 15.95 -25.90
C ARG A 66 11.85 17.12 -26.86
N PRO A 67 12.02 18.39 -26.42
CA PRO A 67 12.05 19.50 -27.35
C PRO A 67 13.13 19.25 -28.42
N PRO A 68 12.88 19.60 -29.69
CA PRO A 68 13.86 19.40 -30.74
C PRO A 68 15.14 20.16 -30.40
N ARG A 69 16.30 19.52 -30.60
CA ARG A 69 17.57 20.24 -30.76
C ARG A 69 17.38 21.28 -31.90
N PRO A 70 17.99 22.48 -31.86
CA PRO A 70 17.62 23.64 -32.69
C PRO A 70 17.69 23.52 -34.24
N ALA A 71 17.73 22.31 -34.82
CA ALA A 71 17.81 22.08 -36.27
C ALA A 71 16.67 21.23 -36.86
N THR A 72 15.64 20.84 -36.10
CA THR A 72 14.53 20.00 -36.62
C THR A 72 13.16 20.67 -36.44
N PRO A 73 12.29 20.72 -37.47
CA PRO A 73 10.96 21.29 -37.37
C PRO A 73 10.09 20.49 -36.39
N LEU A 74 9.20 21.23 -35.73
CA LEU A 74 8.36 20.87 -34.60
C LEU A 74 7.50 19.61 -34.84
N ALA A 75 7.90 18.45 -34.32
CA ALA A 75 6.93 17.45 -33.90
C ALA A 75 6.43 17.86 -32.51
N SER A 76 5.53 18.83 -32.44
CA SER A 76 4.78 19.07 -31.21
C SER A 76 4.05 17.76 -30.92
N ALA A 77 4.40 17.11 -29.81
CA ALA A 77 3.58 15.99 -29.38
C ALA A 77 2.14 16.47 -29.27
N SER A 78 1.23 15.74 -29.90
CA SER A 78 -0.18 16.10 -29.84
C SER A 78 -0.61 16.14 -28.38
N THR A 79 -1.52 17.05 -28.04
CA THR A 79 -2.11 17.13 -26.70
C THR A 79 -2.63 15.77 -26.22
N ALA A 80 -3.11 14.94 -27.16
CA ALA A 80 -3.51 13.55 -26.91
C ALA A 80 -2.35 12.62 -26.52
N TYR A 81 -1.14 12.79 -27.08
CA TYR A 81 0.04 12.03 -26.68
C TYR A 81 0.52 12.42 -25.28
N LEU A 82 0.61 13.73 -24.98
CA LEU A 82 1.00 14.22 -23.65
C LEU A 82 0.06 13.69 -22.57
N LYS A 83 -1.26 13.77 -22.81
CA LYS A 83 -2.27 13.22 -21.89
C LYS A 83 -2.10 11.72 -21.64
N LYS A 84 -1.74 10.94 -22.66
CA LYS A 84 -1.48 9.49 -22.50
C LYS A 84 -0.24 9.22 -21.64
N VAL A 85 0.79 10.05 -21.77
CA VAL A 85 2.00 9.92 -20.95
C VAL A 85 1.66 10.24 -19.49
N GLU A 86 0.99 11.36 -19.24
CA GLU A 86 0.55 11.76 -17.88
C GLU A 86 -0.37 10.72 -17.23
N GLU A 87 -1.34 10.17 -17.98
CA GLU A 87 -2.23 9.12 -17.47
C GLU A 87 -1.47 7.81 -17.15
N ALA A 88 -0.41 7.50 -17.90
CA ALA A 88 0.41 6.32 -17.65
C ALA A 88 1.32 6.51 -16.43
N GLU A 89 1.92 7.70 -16.28
CA GLU A 89 2.72 8.07 -15.09
C GLU A 89 1.86 8.07 -13.83
N THR A 90 0.68 8.68 -13.88
CA THR A 90 -0.27 8.70 -12.74
C THR A 90 -0.59 7.29 -12.25
N LYS A 91 -0.84 6.34 -13.18
CA LYS A 91 -1.11 4.94 -12.80
C LYS A 91 0.12 4.28 -12.16
N ALA A 92 1.32 4.55 -12.66
CA ALA A 92 2.56 4.02 -12.11
C ALA A 92 2.80 4.56 -10.68
N ASP A 93 2.59 5.85 -10.48
CA ASP A 93 2.70 6.50 -9.18
C ASP A 93 1.67 5.96 -8.19
N GLU A 94 0.42 5.79 -8.61
CA GLU A 94 -0.63 5.17 -7.78
C GLU A 94 -0.27 3.75 -7.36
N TYR A 95 0.32 2.96 -8.26
CA TYR A 95 0.80 1.61 -7.95
C TYR A 95 1.91 1.66 -6.90
N ASP A 96 2.94 2.48 -7.12
CA ASP A 96 4.08 2.60 -6.23
C ASP A 96 3.65 3.17 -4.86
N GLN A 97 2.72 4.12 -4.82
CA GLN A 97 2.14 4.65 -3.59
C GLN A 97 1.44 3.57 -2.78
N ARG A 98 0.65 2.71 -3.41
CA ARG A 98 -0.03 1.59 -2.74
C ARG A 98 0.95 0.53 -2.25
N GLU A 99 2.01 0.27 -3.00
CA GLU A 99 3.12 -0.60 -2.62
C GLU A 99 3.79 -0.10 -1.33
N PHE A 100 4.16 1.18 -1.30
CA PHE A 100 4.76 1.80 -0.11
C PHE A 100 3.79 1.87 1.07
N ALA A 101 2.50 2.12 0.83
CA ALA A 101 1.49 2.12 1.89
C ALA A 101 1.34 0.74 2.55
N ALA A 102 1.40 -0.34 1.77
CA ALA A 102 1.36 -1.70 2.30
C ALA A 102 2.59 -1.99 3.17
N ARG A 103 3.79 -1.65 2.69
CA ARG A 103 5.03 -1.79 3.47
C ARG A 103 5.02 -0.96 4.73
N GLN A 104 4.56 0.28 4.66
CA GLN A 104 4.54 1.17 5.81
C GLN A 104 3.67 0.60 6.94
N GLN A 105 2.53 -0.01 6.62
CA GLN A 105 1.68 -0.66 7.61
C GLN A 105 2.40 -1.83 8.30
N ILE A 106 3.21 -2.60 7.56
CA ILE A 106 4.02 -3.68 8.13
C ILE A 106 5.17 -3.10 8.97
N TYR A 107 5.96 -2.19 8.40
CA TYR A 107 7.15 -1.61 9.02
C TYR A 107 6.86 -0.88 10.34
N SER A 108 5.73 -0.18 10.41
CA SER A 108 5.30 0.50 11.64
C SER A 108 4.98 -0.45 12.81
N THR A 109 4.82 -1.75 12.54
CA THR A 109 4.31 -2.73 13.50
C THR A 109 5.28 -3.89 13.75
N ILE A 110 6.45 -3.90 13.11
CA ILE A 110 7.54 -4.85 13.39
C ILE A 110 8.64 -4.19 14.24
N SER A 111 9.58 -4.99 14.75
CA SER A 111 10.77 -4.49 15.43
C SER A 111 11.81 -3.95 14.44
N ASP A 112 12.70 -3.07 14.91
CA ASP A 112 13.80 -2.54 14.09
C ASP A 112 14.73 -3.65 13.58
N THR A 113 14.97 -4.68 14.40
CA THR A 113 15.74 -5.86 13.99
C THR A 113 15.09 -6.57 12.80
N MET A 114 13.77 -6.76 12.84
CA MET A 114 13.05 -7.38 11.73
C MET A 114 13.05 -6.48 10.50
N LEU A 115 12.85 -5.16 10.68
CA LEU A 115 12.93 -4.18 9.60
C LEU A 115 14.30 -4.23 8.89
N LEU A 116 15.40 -4.31 9.64
CA LEU A 116 16.74 -4.41 9.06
C LEU A 116 16.94 -5.67 8.21
N LYS A 117 16.27 -6.78 8.53
CA LYS A 117 16.29 -8.02 7.73
C LYS A 117 15.52 -7.86 6.41
N VAL A 118 14.35 -7.22 6.44
CA VAL A 118 13.41 -7.19 5.29
C VAL A 118 13.52 -5.95 4.40
N LYS A 119 14.22 -4.88 4.82
CA LYS A 119 14.24 -3.58 4.12
C LYS A 119 14.75 -3.61 2.67
N TYR A 120 15.54 -4.62 2.30
CA TYR A 120 16.09 -4.75 0.94
C TYR A 120 15.19 -5.54 0.00
N LEU A 121 14.05 -6.03 0.47
CA LEU A 121 13.14 -6.82 -0.34
C LEU A 121 12.37 -5.96 -1.36
N PRO A 122 12.12 -6.48 -2.57
CA PRO A 122 11.72 -5.68 -3.74
C PRO A 122 10.26 -5.25 -3.73
N ASP A 123 9.37 -5.98 -3.03
CA ASP A 123 7.94 -5.68 -2.90
C ASP A 123 7.41 -6.03 -1.48
N ALA A 124 6.20 -5.56 -1.17
CA ALA A 124 5.47 -5.81 0.08
C ALA A 124 5.16 -7.29 0.27
N ALA A 125 4.95 -8.03 -0.82
CA ALA A 125 4.71 -9.47 -0.78
C ALA A 125 5.93 -10.24 -0.29
N SER A 126 7.12 -9.88 -0.76
CA SER A 126 8.40 -10.45 -0.33
C SER A 126 8.66 -10.13 1.13
N VAL A 127 8.43 -8.89 1.55
CA VAL A 127 8.51 -8.48 2.97
C VAL A 127 7.57 -9.34 3.82
N TRP A 128 6.32 -9.50 3.37
CA TRP A 128 5.32 -10.27 4.09
C TRP A 128 5.68 -11.76 4.18
N ALA A 129 6.10 -12.36 3.07
CA ALA A 129 6.55 -13.75 3.02
C ALA A 129 7.75 -14.00 3.94
N ALA A 130 8.71 -13.07 3.99
CA ALA A 130 9.85 -13.18 4.90
C ALA A 130 9.42 -13.17 6.37
N ILE A 131 8.43 -12.35 6.74
CA ILE A 131 7.88 -12.35 8.11
C ILE A 131 7.15 -13.66 8.41
N VAL A 132 6.35 -14.16 7.46
CA VAL A 132 5.63 -15.43 7.61
C VAL A 132 6.57 -16.63 7.73
N ASN A 133 7.77 -16.56 7.16
CA ASN A 133 8.76 -17.64 7.28
C ASN A 133 9.56 -17.60 8.58
N GLU A 134 9.66 -16.43 9.23
CA GLU A 134 10.38 -16.27 10.50
C GLU A 134 9.55 -16.74 11.71
N TYR A 135 8.20 -16.68 11.63
CA TYR A 135 7.26 -16.95 12.73
C TYR A 135 6.14 -17.93 12.36
#